data_AF-A0A376P0Z3-F1
#
_entry.id   AF-A0A376P0Z3-F1
#
_cell.length_a   1.000
_cell.length_b   1.000
_cell.length_c   1.000
_cell.angle_alpha   90.00
_cell.angle_beta   90.00
_cell.angle_gamma   90.00
#
_symmetry.space_group_name_H-M   'P 1'
#
loop_
_entity.id
_entity.type
_entity.pdbx_description
1 polymer ?
#
loop_
_entity_poly.entity_id
_entity_poly.type
_entity_poly.pdbx_seq_one_letter_code
_entity_poly.pdbx_strand_id
1 'polypeptide(L)'
;MPMTVRHGYEGKYLMIHGDCVSIGCYAMTNQGIDEIFQFVTGALVFGQPSVQVSIYPFRMTDANMKRHKYSNFKDFWEQLKPGYDYFEQTRKPPTVSVVNGRYVVSKPLSHEVVQPQLASNYTLPEAK
;
A
#
# COMPACT_ATOMS: atom_id res chain seq x y z
N MET A 1 13.32 -4.36 9.94
CA MET A 1 13.63 -5.62 9.26
C MET A 1 13.48 -5.40 7.75
N PRO A 2 14.50 -5.71 6.94
CA PRO A 2 14.54 -5.30 5.55
C PRO A 2 13.53 -6.11 4.71
N MET A 3 12.79 -5.44 3.84
CA MET A 3 12.05 -6.08 2.76
C MET A 3 13.02 -6.97 1.98
N THR A 4 12.79 -8.28 2.01
CA THR A 4 13.60 -9.26 1.29
C THR A 4 13.61 -8.91 -0.19
N VAL A 5 14.77 -8.47 -0.70
CA VAL A 5 15.03 -8.20 -2.11
C VAL A 5 15.00 -9.53 -2.85
N ARG A 6 13.83 -9.94 -3.37
CA ARG A 6 13.69 -11.23 -4.07
C ARG A 6 13.83 -11.15 -5.59
N HIS A 7 13.94 -9.94 -6.16
CA HIS A 7 14.07 -9.76 -7.62
C HIS A 7 14.99 -8.58 -8.03
N GLY A 8 15.90 -8.12 -7.15
CA GLY A 8 16.80 -6.99 -7.46
C GLY A 8 16.14 -5.60 -7.49
N TYR A 9 14.83 -5.51 -7.29
CA TYR A 9 14.14 -4.22 -7.12
C TYR A 9 14.32 -3.73 -5.67
N GLU A 10 15.22 -2.78 -5.45
CA GLU A 10 15.40 -2.13 -4.15
C GLU A 10 14.36 -1.02 -3.89
N GLY A 11 13.29 -0.92 -4.68
CA GLY A 11 12.27 0.14 -4.57
C GLY A 11 12.78 1.56 -4.87
N LYS A 12 14.08 1.73 -5.10
CA LYS A 12 14.78 3.01 -5.31
C LYS A 12 14.34 3.83 -6.54
N TYR A 13 13.42 3.32 -7.35
CA TYR A 13 12.84 4.01 -8.51
C TYR A 13 11.31 4.12 -8.48
N LEU A 14 10.64 3.63 -7.42
CA LEU A 14 9.19 3.71 -7.27
C LEU A 14 8.84 4.76 -6.23
N MET A 15 8.59 5.98 -6.70
CA MET A 15 8.12 7.09 -5.87
C MET A 15 6.62 7.28 -6.08
N ILE A 16 5.95 7.75 -5.03
CA ILE A 16 4.59 8.31 -5.13
C ILE A 16 4.78 9.83 -5.14
N HIS A 17 4.31 10.52 -6.18
CA HIS A 17 4.55 11.95 -6.34
C HIS A 17 3.34 12.68 -6.97
N GLY A 18 3.33 14.00 -6.82
CA GLY A 18 2.42 14.89 -7.53
C GLY A 18 2.91 15.19 -8.95
N ASP A 19 2.07 15.83 -9.76
CA ASP A 19 2.23 16.00 -11.21
C ASP A 19 1.92 14.73 -12.04
N CYS A 20 1.22 14.91 -13.17
CA CYS A 20 0.56 13.84 -13.95
C CYS A 20 1.51 13.09 -14.90
N VAL A 21 2.82 13.19 -14.70
CA VAL A 21 3.84 12.64 -15.61
C VAL A 21 4.59 11.49 -14.93
N SER A 22 4.32 10.24 -15.31
CA SER A 22 5.01 9.07 -14.75
C SER A 22 5.78 8.27 -15.79
N ILE A 23 7.12 8.26 -15.69
CA ILE A 23 7.99 7.26 -16.35
C ILE A 23 8.27 6.12 -15.33
N GLY A 24 7.21 5.55 -14.74
CA GLY A 24 7.32 4.40 -13.81
C GLY A 24 6.95 4.64 -12.34
N CYS A 25 6.47 5.83 -11.98
CA CYS A 25 6.03 6.19 -10.63
C CYS A 25 4.50 6.19 -10.49
N TYR A 26 3.99 6.18 -9.24
CA TYR A 26 2.56 6.42 -8.99
C TYR A 26 2.29 7.93 -8.98
N ALA A 27 2.00 8.47 -10.16
CA ALA A 27 1.56 9.85 -10.31
C ALA A 27 0.12 10.01 -9.83
N MET A 28 -0.11 11.06 -9.04
CA MET A 28 -1.44 11.49 -8.61
C MET A 28 -1.48 13.02 -8.61
N THR A 29 -2.66 13.59 -8.30
CA THR A 29 -2.77 15.05 -8.19
C THR A 29 -1.94 15.57 -7.02
N ASN A 30 -1.51 16.83 -7.07
CA ASN A 30 -0.77 17.48 -5.98
C ASN A 30 -1.54 17.36 -4.66
N GLN A 31 -2.85 17.64 -4.68
CA GLN A 31 -3.70 17.47 -3.51
C GLN A 31 -3.69 16.03 -2.96
N GLY A 32 -3.71 15.02 -3.83
CA GLY A 32 -3.70 13.62 -3.41
C GLY A 32 -2.37 13.22 -2.76
N ILE A 33 -1.24 13.66 -3.31
CA ILE A 33 0.06 13.34 -2.70
C ILE A 33 0.28 14.11 -1.40
N ASP A 34 -0.20 15.34 -1.29
CA ASP A 34 -0.06 16.16 -0.08
C ASP A 34 -0.76 15.49 1.11
N GLU A 35 -1.97 14.96 0.90
CA GLU A 35 -2.71 14.21 1.92
C GLU A 35 -1.95 12.94 2.36
N ILE A 36 -1.43 12.16 1.41
CA ILE A 36 -0.61 10.97 1.72
C ILE A 36 0.65 11.37 2.51
N PHE A 37 1.32 12.45 2.11
CA PHE A 37 2.52 12.93 2.78
C PHE A 37 2.23 13.33 4.22
N GLN A 38 1.10 14.00 4.49
CA GLN A 38 0.66 14.35 5.83
C GLN A 38 0.42 13.11 6.71
N PHE A 39 -0.30 12.11 6.21
CA PHE A 39 -0.54 10.86 6.96
C PHE A 39 0.74 10.10 7.26
N VAL A 40 1.63 9.95 6.27
CA VAL A 40 2.91 9.25 6.43
C VAL A 40 3.81 10.01 7.41
N THR A 41 3.92 11.33 7.28
CA THR A 41 4.70 12.17 8.20
C THR A 41 4.18 12.04 9.62
N GLY A 42 2.87 12.13 9.82
CA GLY A 42 2.25 11.93 11.14
C GLY A 42 2.57 10.56 11.73
N ALA A 43 2.39 9.48 10.97
CA ALA A 43 2.70 8.13 11.42
C ALA A 43 4.17 7.99 11.87
N LEU A 44 5.12 8.51 11.11
CA LEU A 44 6.54 8.44 11.42
C LEU A 44 6.93 9.30 12.63
N VAL A 45 6.46 10.55 12.69
CA VAL A 45 6.72 11.48 13.80
C VAL A 45 6.19 10.92 15.12
N PHE A 46 5.06 10.22 15.09
CA PHE A 46 4.46 9.58 16.27
C PHE A 46 4.97 8.14 16.53
N GLY A 47 6.09 7.75 15.93
CA GLY A 47 6.83 6.55 16.32
C GLY A 47 6.48 5.27 15.57
N GLN A 48 5.65 5.32 14.53
CA GLN A 48 5.53 4.18 13.63
C GLN A 48 6.85 4.02 12.85
N PRO A 49 7.50 2.84 12.87
CA PRO A 49 8.83 2.68 12.26
C PRO A 49 8.81 2.68 10.73
N SER A 50 7.64 2.42 10.14
CA SER A 50 7.43 2.36 8.69
C SER A 50 5.94 2.33 8.37
N VAL A 51 5.54 2.90 7.23
CA VAL A 51 4.17 2.80 6.72
C VAL A 51 4.11 1.73 5.64
N GLN A 52 3.18 0.78 5.77
CA GLN A 52 2.95 -0.25 4.76
C GLN A 52 1.98 0.27 3.70
N VAL A 53 2.35 0.12 2.43
CA VAL A 53 1.52 0.49 1.28
C VAL A 53 1.20 -0.77 0.48
N SER A 54 -0.09 -1.01 0.26
CA SER A 54 -0.59 -2.12 -0.56
C SER A 54 -1.22 -1.56 -1.83
N ILE A 55 -0.78 -2.05 -2.98
CA ILE A 55 -1.24 -1.56 -4.29
C ILE A 55 -1.87 -2.72 -5.03
N TYR A 56 -3.08 -2.50 -5.52
CA TYR A 56 -3.88 -3.48 -6.23
C TYR A 56 -4.13 -3.02 -7.67
N PRO A 57 -4.22 -3.93 -8.64
CA PRO A 57 -4.36 -3.59 -10.06
C PRO A 57 -5.70 -2.91 -10.40
N PHE A 58 -6.72 -3.17 -9.58
CA PHE A 58 -8.06 -2.63 -9.66
C PHE A 58 -8.79 -2.95 -8.35
N ARG A 59 -10.01 -2.43 -8.16
CA ARG A 59 -10.91 -2.91 -7.09
C ARG A 59 -11.24 -4.37 -7.32
N MET A 60 -10.73 -5.28 -6.49
CA MET A 60 -10.70 -6.72 -6.76
C MET A 60 -12.04 -7.44 -6.48
N THR A 61 -13.14 -6.82 -6.87
CA THR A 61 -14.48 -7.44 -6.85
C THR A 61 -14.51 -8.66 -7.76
N ASP A 62 -15.38 -9.62 -7.46
CA ASP A 62 -15.50 -10.85 -8.25
C ASP A 62 -15.87 -10.55 -9.72
N ALA A 63 -16.65 -9.50 -9.95
CA ALA A 63 -16.97 -9.01 -11.28
C ALA A 63 -15.72 -8.54 -12.05
N ASN A 64 -14.83 -7.78 -11.40
CA ASN A 64 -13.59 -7.32 -12.02
C ASN A 64 -12.59 -8.47 -12.23
N MET A 65 -12.48 -9.40 -11.27
CA MET A 65 -11.68 -10.61 -11.45
C MET A 65 -12.16 -11.42 -12.66
N LYS A 66 -13.47 -11.60 -12.79
CA LYS A 66 -14.07 -12.29 -13.94
C LYS A 66 -13.85 -11.55 -15.25
N ARG A 67 -13.94 -10.21 -15.25
CA ARG A 67 -13.66 -9.36 -16.42
C ARG A 67 -12.23 -9.57 -16.93
N HIS A 68 -11.27 -9.75 -16.04
CA HIS A 68 -9.85 -9.90 -16.40
C HIS A 68 -9.32 -11.35 -16.34
N LYS A 69 -10.21 -12.36 -16.41
CA LYS A 69 -9.85 -13.79 -16.29
C LYS A 69 -8.86 -14.32 -17.33
N TYR A 70 -8.64 -13.62 -18.45
CA TYR A 70 -7.69 -14.03 -19.49
C TYR A 70 -6.37 -13.24 -19.45
N SER A 71 -6.14 -12.45 -18.41
CA SER A 71 -4.88 -11.75 -18.19
C SER A 71 -3.75 -12.72 -17.87
N ASN A 72 -2.55 -12.46 -18.39
CA ASN A 72 -1.32 -13.16 -18.01
C ASN A 72 -1.00 -13.02 -16.51
N PHE A 73 -1.57 -12.03 -15.83
CA PHE A 73 -1.37 -11.77 -14.41
C PHE A 73 -2.48 -12.37 -13.52
N LYS A 74 -3.43 -13.13 -14.07
CA LYS A 74 -4.56 -13.70 -13.32
C LYS A 74 -4.09 -14.43 -12.06
N ASP A 75 -3.13 -15.34 -12.19
CA ASP A 75 -2.66 -16.19 -11.08
C ASP A 75 -1.92 -15.38 -10.01
N PHE A 76 -1.32 -14.25 -10.39
CA PHE A 76 -0.75 -13.29 -9.45
C PHE A 76 -1.87 -12.53 -8.71
N TRP A 77 -2.88 -12.04 -9.41
CA TRP A 77 -4.00 -11.33 -8.79
C TRP A 77 -4.82 -12.22 -7.87
N GLU A 78 -4.99 -13.50 -8.19
CA GLU A 78 -5.63 -14.47 -7.28
C GLU A 78 -4.90 -14.60 -5.94
N GLN A 79 -3.58 -14.39 -5.91
CA GLN A 79 -2.82 -14.40 -4.66
C GLN A 79 -2.99 -13.10 -3.85
N LEU A 80 -3.31 -11.98 -4.51
CA LEU A 80 -3.56 -10.69 -3.85
C LEU A 80 -4.98 -10.59 -3.28
N LYS A 81 -5.96 -11.22 -3.94
CA LYS A 81 -7.39 -11.10 -3.60
C LYS A 81 -7.73 -11.39 -2.13
N PRO A 82 -7.19 -12.44 -1.47
CA PRO A 82 -7.49 -12.68 -0.06
C PRO A 82 -7.10 -11.51 0.86
N GLY A 83 -6.01 -10.81 0.53
CA GLY A 83 -5.57 -9.62 1.29
C GLY A 83 -6.47 -8.41 1.05
N TYR A 84 -6.88 -8.22 -0.21
CA TYR A 84 -7.86 -7.19 -0.58
C TYR A 84 -9.20 -7.41 0.15
N ASP A 85 -9.76 -8.62 0.06
CA ASP A 85 -11.06 -8.96 0.65
C ASP A 85 -11.03 -8.82 2.18
N TYR A 86 -9.93 -9.23 2.83
CA TYR A 86 -9.74 -9.03 4.27
C TYR A 86 -9.78 -7.55 4.65
N PHE A 87 -9.07 -6.70 3.91
CA PHE A 87 -9.03 -5.27 4.18
C PHE A 87 -10.41 -4.62 3.97
N GLU A 88 -11.11 -4.94 2.88
CA GLU A 88 -12.42 -4.36 2.61
C GLU A 88 -13.44 -4.72 3.70
N GLN A 89 -13.39 -5.96 4.21
CA GLN A 89 -14.28 -6.44 5.26
C GLN A 89 -13.95 -5.86 6.64
N THR A 90 -12.67 -5.77 7.00
CA THR A 90 -12.25 -5.46 8.38
C THR A 90 -11.73 -4.05 8.57
N ARG A 91 -11.41 -3.36 7.47
CA ARG A 91 -10.65 -2.09 7.44
C ARG A 91 -9.31 -2.15 8.17
N LYS A 92 -8.75 -3.36 8.29
CA LYS A 92 -7.43 -3.61 8.88
C LYS A 92 -6.51 -4.23 7.83
N PRO A 93 -5.25 -3.77 7.75
CA PRO A 93 -4.29 -4.39 6.83
C PRO A 93 -4.02 -5.84 7.25
N PRO A 94 -3.99 -6.80 6.32
CA PRO A 94 -3.55 -8.16 6.62
C PRO A 94 -2.03 -8.20 6.83
N THR A 95 -1.54 -9.28 7.45
CA THR A 95 -0.12 -9.62 7.36
C THR A 95 0.13 -10.32 6.04
N VAL A 96 1.15 -9.87 5.31
CA VAL A 96 1.53 -10.41 4.01
C VAL A 96 2.98 -10.89 4.07
N SER A 97 3.23 -12.10 3.58
CA SER A 97 4.57 -12.68 3.46
C SER A 97 4.74 -13.35 2.10
N VAL A 98 5.99 -13.61 1.69
CA VAL A 98 6.28 -14.28 0.41
C VAL A 98 7.00 -15.60 0.67
N VAL A 99 6.31 -16.72 0.39
CA VAL A 99 6.85 -18.08 0.55
C VAL A 99 6.97 -18.71 -0.83
N ASN A 100 8.17 -19.16 -1.20
CA ASN A 100 8.45 -19.76 -2.51
C ASN A 100 7.94 -18.93 -3.71
N GLY A 101 8.14 -17.60 -3.64
CA GLY A 101 7.69 -16.68 -4.69
C GLY A 101 6.19 -16.39 -4.71
N ARG A 102 5.41 -16.94 -3.77
CA ARG A 102 3.96 -16.74 -3.68
C ARG A 102 3.58 -15.89 -2.47
N TYR A 103 2.56 -15.05 -2.64
CA TYR A 103 2.03 -14.24 -1.55
C TYR A 103 1.18 -15.11 -0.63
N VAL A 104 1.46 -15.03 0.66
CA VAL A 104 0.71 -15.68 1.73
C VAL A 104 0.13 -14.59 2.63
N VAL A 105 -1.19 -14.54 2.67
CA VAL A 105 -1.96 -13.57 3.45
C VAL A 105 -2.43 -14.25 4.73
N SER A 106 -2.12 -13.64 5.87
CA SER A 106 -2.58 -14.07 7.19
C SER A 106 -3.25 -12.91 7.93
N LYS A 107 -4.05 -13.26 8.95
CA LYS A 107 -4.60 -12.26 9.86
C LYS A 107 -3.43 -11.53 10.56
N PRO A 108 -3.55 -10.22 10.82
CA PRO A 108 -2.55 -9.50 11.58
C PRO A 108 -2.33 -10.19 12.94
N LEU A 109 -1.06 -10.45 13.27
CA LEU A 109 -0.68 -10.85 14.62
C LEU A 109 -1.15 -9.73 15.54
N SER A 110 -1.90 -10.08 16.58
CA SER A 110 -2.43 -9.13 17.57
C SER A 110 -1.28 -8.45 18.32
N HIS A 111 -0.74 -7.39 17.75
CA HIS A 111 -0.03 -6.35 18.46
C HIS A 111 -0.88 -5.10 18.31
N GLU A 112 -1.20 -4.46 19.44
CA GLU A 112 -2.06 -3.28 19.50
C GLU A 112 -1.63 -2.25 18.46
N VAL A 113 -2.49 -2.03 17.46
CA VAL A 113 -2.34 -0.93 16.50
C VAL A 113 -2.68 0.33 17.28
N VAL A 114 -1.67 1.12 17.63
CA VAL A 114 -1.87 2.49 18.13
C VAL A 114 -2.60 3.26 17.03
N GLN A 115 -3.87 3.57 17.26
CA GLN A 115 -4.69 4.32 16.32
C GLN A 115 -4.16 5.76 16.23
N PRO A 116 -3.78 6.26 15.04
CA PRO A 116 -3.36 7.64 14.90
C PRO A 116 -4.61 8.53 14.86
N GLN A 117 -5.10 8.94 16.02
CA GLN A 117 -6.21 9.90 16.16
C GLN A 117 -5.75 11.38 15.94
N LEU A 118 -4.54 11.63 15.44
CA LEU A 118 -3.91 12.97 15.49
C LEU A 118 -3.48 13.57 14.14
N ALA A 119 -3.60 12.84 13.01
CA ALA A 119 -3.17 13.36 11.70
C ALA A 119 -3.98 14.57 11.21
N SER A 120 -5.17 14.83 11.77
CA SER A 120 -6.03 15.94 11.37
C SER A 120 -5.53 17.34 11.78
N ASN A 121 -4.50 17.43 12.65
CA ASN A 121 -4.09 18.71 13.25
C ASN A 121 -2.70 19.20 12.78
N TYR A 122 -2.07 18.52 11.82
CA TYR A 122 -0.76 18.93 11.30
C TYR A 122 -0.90 19.87 10.09
N THR A 123 -0.80 21.17 10.34
CA THR A 123 -0.54 22.18 9.29
C THR A 123 0.97 22.25 9.06
N LEU A 124 1.43 21.92 7.85
CA LEU A 124 2.82 22.13 7.46
C LEU A 124 3.07 23.64 7.28
N PRO A 125 4.15 24.22 7.84
CA PRO A 125 4.54 25.58 7.52
C PRO A 125 4.97 25.65 6.05
N GLU A 126 4.46 26.65 5.33
CA GLU A 126 4.82 26.89 3.93
C GLU A 126 6.33 27.03 3.78
N ALA A 127 6.91 26.20 2.90
CA ALA A 127 8.30 26.31 2.50
C ALA A 127 8.48 27.61 1.68
N LYS A 128 9.44 28.44 2.12
CA LYS A 128 9.76 29.75 1.56
C LYS A 128 10.61 29.66 0.31
#